data_AF-A0AAU5ZHG6-F1
#
_entry.id   AF-A0AAU5ZHG6-F1
#
_cell.length_a   1.000
_cell.length_b   1.000
_cell.length_c   1.000
_cell.angle_alpha   90.00
_cell.angle_beta   90.00
_cell.angle_gamma   90.00
#
_symmetry.space_group_name_H-M   'P 1'
#
loop_
_entity.id
_entity.type
_entity.pdbx_description
1 polymer ?
#
loop_
_entity_poly.entity_id
_entity_poly.type
_entity_poly.pdbx_seq_one_letter_code
_entity_poly.pdbx_strand_id
1 'polypeptide(L)'
;MDGDTVQRLRMLAHSLWGRATHDSEAALGDSFDVRVADSLDLVAHGEPGVAFENLAQNVYEFDAPLTESEYRAFAEIGGSQVRARGVVSG
;
A
#
# COMPACT_ATOMS: atom_id res chain seq x y z
N MET A 1 -8.94 2.38 -11.12
CA MET A 1 -9.36 1.93 -9.77
C MET A 1 -10.57 2.78 -9.38
N ASP A 2 -11.63 2.18 -8.84
CA ASP A 2 -12.84 2.94 -8.46
C ASP A 2 -12.64 3.71 -7.14
N GLY A 3 -13.58 4.63 -6.84
CA GLY A 3 -13.50 5.50 -5.66
C GLY A 3 -13.52 4.74 -4.33
N ASP A 4 -14.25 3.62 -4.25
CA ASP A 4 -14.29 2.78 -3.04
C ASP A 4 -12.94 2.11 -2.79
N THR A 5 -12.33 1.53 -3.84
CA THR A 5 -11.01 0.90 -3.74
C THR A 5 -9.93 1.92 -3.38
N VAL A 6 -10.01 3.15 -3.93
CA VAL A 6 -9.10 4.25 -3.56
C VAL A 6 -9.25 4.63 -2.09
N GLN A 7 -10.48 4.71 -1.57
CA GLN A 7 -10.70 5.01 -0.16
C GLN A 7 -10.16 3.90 0.75
N ARG A 8 -10.36 2.62 0.38
CA ARG A 8 -9.80 1.48 1.12
C ARG A 8 -8.27 1.49 1.12
N LEU A 9 -7.63 1.85 0.00
CA LEU A 9 -6.19 2.00 -0.07
C LEU A 9 -5.68 3.08 0.89
N ARG A 10 -6.35 4.24 0.98
CA ARG A 10 -6.00 5.28 1.95
C ARG A 10 -6.14 4.79 3.39
N MET A 11 -7.22 4.07 3.70
CA MET A 11 -7.44 3.51 5.04
C MET A 11 -6.37 2.47 5.41
N LEU A 12 -5.99 1.61 4.46
CA LEU A 12 -4.93 0.64 4.64
C LEU A 12 -3.58 1.32 4.87
N ALA A 13 -3.21 2.31 4.05
CA ALA A 13 -1.97 3.06 4.26
C ALA A 13 -1.92 3.71 5.65
N HIS A 14 -3.02 4.33 6.10
CA HIS A 14 -3.07 4.92 7.44
C HIS A 14 -2.98 3.89 8.59
N SER A 15 -3.48 2.66 8.41
CA SER A 15 -3.38 1.64 9.46
C SER A 15 -1.96 1.09 9.65
N LEU A 16 -1.08 1.34 8.66
CA LEU A 16 0.31 0.90 8.67
C LEU A 16 1.25 1.86 9.39
N TRP A 17 0.80 3.05 9.81
CA TRP A 17 1.67 3.97 10.54
C TRP A 17 2.23 3.37 11.84
N GLY A 18 3.52 3.55 12.06
CA GLY A 18 4.26 3.08 13.23
C GLY A 18 4.42 1.56 13.30
N ARG A 19 4.21 0.83 12.19
CA ARG A 19 4.35 -0.64 12.17
C ARG A 19 5.78 -1.13 12.05
N ALA A 20 6.66 -0.36 11.41
CA ALA A 20 8.06 -0.74 11.30
C ALA A 20 8.76 -0.62 12.65
N THR A 21 9.76 -1.48 12.86
CA THR A 21 10.63 -1.40 14.03
C THR A 21 11.79 -0.46 13.76
N HIS A 22 12.38 0.10 14.81
CA HIS A 22 13.57 0.94 14.65
C HIS A 22 14.72 0.20 13.94
N ASP A 23 14.88 -1.10 14.21
CA ASP A 23 15.91 -1.93 13.58
C ASP A 23 15.70 -2.07 12.08
N SER A 24 14.45 -2.24 11.61
CA SER A 24 14.17 -2.33 10.17
C SER A 24 14.31 -0.99 9.46
N GLU A 25 13.91 0.12 10.09
CA GLU A 25 14.19 1.47 9.57
C GLU A 25 15.69 1.76 9.48
N ALA A 26 16.47 1.39 10.50
CA ALA A 26 17.92 1.56 10.49
C ALA A 26 18.62 0.69 9.42
N ALA A 27 18.14 -0.54 9.20
CA ALA A 27 18.70 -1.44 8.20
C ALA A 27 18.49 -0.93 6.76
N LEU A 28 17.35 -0.29 6.50
CA LEU A 28 17.01 0.26 5.19
C LEU A 28 17.48 1.71 5.00
N GLY A 29 17.78 2.42 6.08
CA GLY A 29 18.25 3.80 6.04
C GLY A 29 17.15 4.81 5.70
N ASP A 30 15.89 4.47 5.95
CA ASP A 30 14.73 5.31 5.67
C ASP A 30 13.60 5.03 6.66
N SER A 31 12.62 5.95 6.75
CA SER A 31 11.45 5.77 7.62
C SER A 31 10.29 5.14 6.87
N PHE A 32 9.67 4.14 7.49
CA PHE A 32 8.50 3.48 6.93
C PHE A 32 7.32 4.45 6.79
N ASP A 33 7.11 5.28 7.80
CA ASP A 33 6.00 6.24 7.83
C ASP A 33 6.11 7.31 6.74
N VAL A 34 7.35 7.69 6.39
CA VAL A 34 7.62 8.59 5.25
C VAL A 34 7.26 7.91 3.94
N ARG A 35 7.68 6.66 3.73
CA ARG A 35 7.36 5.92 2.50
C ARG A 35 5.86 5.59 2.37
N VAL A 36 5.16 5.41 3.49
CA VAL A 36 3.69 5.31 3.52
C VAL A 36 3.05 6.64 3.11
N ALA A 37 3.57 7.77 3.57
CA ALA A 37 3.11 9.09 3.15
C ALA A 37 3.33 9.33 1.64
N ASP A 38 4.48 8.94 1.09
CA ASP A 38 4.76 9.02 -0.34
C ASP A 38 3.76 8.18 -1.17
N SER A 39 3.39 6.98 -0.69
CA SER A 39 2.32 6.19 -1.31
C SER A 39 0.97 6.92 -1.30
N LEU A 40 0.64 7.64 -0.23
CA LEU A 40 -0.59 8.45 -0.18
C LEU A 40 -0.54 9.65 -1.13
N ASP A 41 0.62 10.26 -1.32
CA ASP A 41 0.81 11.33 -2.30
C ASP A 41 0.57 10.84 -3.73
N LEU A 42 0.99 9.62 -4.07
CA LEU A 42 0.66 9.01 -5.37
C LEU A 42 -0.86 8.84 -5.56
N VAL A 43 -1.60 8.48 -4.50
CA VAL A 43 -3.07 8.45 -4.56
C VAL A 43 -3.64 9.84 -4.85
N ALA A 44 -3.08 10.88 -4.24
CA ALA A 44 -3.52 12.26 -4.46
C ALA A 44 -3.25 12.77 -5.89
N HIS A 45 -2.19 12.28 -6.54
CA HIS A 45 -1.83 12.61 -7.92
C HIS A 45 -2.51 11.74 -8.98
N GLY A 46 -3.47 10.88 -8.59
CA GLY A 46 -4.22 10.05 -9.52
C GLY A 46 -3.51 8.76 -9.94
N GLU A 47 -2.50 8.33 -9.18
CA GLU A 47 -1.74 7.09 -9.40
C GLU A 47 -2.00 6.01 -8.32
N PRO A 48 -3.26 5.64 -8.02
CA PRO A 48 -3.55 4.71 -6.92
C PRO A 48 -3.03 3.30 -7.18
N GLY A 49 -2.77 2.94 -8.44
CA GLY A 49 -2.17 1.64 -8.76
C GLY A 49 -0.70 1.55 -8.35
N VAL A 50 0.06 2.61 -8.64
CA VAL A 50 1.48 2.73 -8.24
C VAL A 50 1.58 2.88 -6.73
N ALA A 51 0.67 3.66 -6.12
CA ALA A 51 0.57 3.78 -4.67
C ALA A 51 0.41 2.42 -3.97
N PHE A 52 -0.47 1.55 -4.48
CA PHE A 52 -0.69 0.21 -3.95
C PHE A 52 0.56 -0.68 -4.07
N GLU A 53 1.20 -0.69 -5.24
CA GLU A 53 2.42 -1.47 -5.49
C GLU A 53 3.55 -1.01 -4.55
N ASN A 54 3.76 0.30 -4.41
CA ASN A 54 4.72 0.87 -3.46
C ASN A 54 4.38 0.50 -2.01
N LEU A 55 3.12 0.59 -1.60
CA LEU A 55 2.72 0.25 -0.23
C LEU A 55 3.00 -1.22 0.09
N ALA A 56 2.69 -2.13 -0.84
CA ALA A 56 2.97 -3.56 -0.69
C ALA A 56 4.48 -3.86 -0.63
N GLN A 57 5.27 -3.19 -1.47
CA GLN A 57 6.73 -3.29 -1.45
C GLN A 57 7.31 -2.77 -0.14
N ASN A 58 6.84 -1.62 0.36
CA ASN A 58 7.29 -1.07 1.63
C ASN A 58 7.02 -2.05 2.79
N VAL A 59 5.82 -2.64 2.84
CA VAL A 59 5.49 -3.64 3.88
C VAL A 59 6.45 -4.83 3.85
N TYR A 60 6.79 -5.31 2.65
CA TYR A 60 7.73 -6.41 2.48
C TYR A 60 9.16 -6.03 2.88
N GLU A 61 9.65 -4.88 2.42
CA GLU A 61 11.03 -4.43 2.69
C GLU A 61 11.28 -4.19 4.18
N PHE A 62 10.34 -3.53 4.87
CA PHE A 62 10.47 -3.21 6.29
C PHE A 62 10.09 -4.37 7.24
N ASP A 63 9.71 -5.53 6.67
CA ASP A 63 9.13 -6.67 7.40
C ASP A 63 7.99 -6.21 8.33
N ALA A 64 7.13 -5.32 7.83
CA ALA A 64 6.11 -4.68 8.64
C ALA A 64 5.00 -5.70 8.98
N PRO A 65 4.70 -5.93 10.28
CA PRO A 65 3.71 -6.92 10.68
C PRO A 65 2.31 -6.48 10.26
N LEU A 66 1.62 -7.35 9.53
CA LEU A 66 0.23 -7.16 9.14
C LEU A 66 -0.73 -7.90 10.07
N THR A 67 -1.84 -7.25 10.40
CA THR A 67 -3.03 -7.92 10.92
C THR A 67 -3.76 -8.67 9.81
N GLU A 68 -4.62 -9.61 10.20
CA GLU A 68 -5.45 -10.35 9.23
C GLU A 68 -6.33 -9.42 8.39
N SER A 69 -6.89 -8.35 8.99
CA SER A 69 -7.70 -7.38 8.27
C SER A 69 -6.90 -6.60 7.23
N GLU A 70 -5.67 -6.23 7.53
CA GLU A 70 -4.78 -5.53 6.59
C GLU A 70 -4.37 -6.45 5.44
N TYR A 71 -4.04 -7.71 5.74
CA TYR A 71 -3.75 -8.71 4.72
C TYR A 71 -4.92 -8.91 3.75
N ARG A 72 -6.15 -9.04 4.27
CA ARG A 72 -7.36 -9.13 3.44
C ARG A 72 -7.57 -7.87 2.60
N ALA A 73 -7.32 -6.68 3.14
CA ALA A 73 -7.40 -5.43 2.39
C ALA A 73 -6.41 -5.39 1.22
N PHE A 74 -5.16 -5.82 1.43
CA PHE A 74 -4.18 -5.97 0.34
C PHE A 74 -4.70 -6.91 -0.76
N ALA A 75 -5.24 -8.07 -0.39
CA ALA A 75 -5.77 -9.05 -1.34
C ALA A 75 -6.97 -8.53 -2.15
N GLU A 76 -7.91 -7.83 -1.50
CA GLU A 76 -9.09 -7.26 -2.14
C GLU A 76 -8.72 -6.16 -3.13
N ILE A 77 -7.84 -5.23 -2.72
CA ILE A 77 -7.37 -4.13 -3.56
C ILE A 77 -6.57 -4.68 -4.76
N GLY A 78 -5.64 -5.61 -4.50
CA GLY A 78 -4.84 -6.26 -5.56
C GLY A 78 -5.72 -7.01 -6.56
N GLY A 79 -6.73 -7.74 -6.09
CA GLY A 79 -7.70 -8.42 -6.96
C GLY A 79 -8.51 -7.45 -7.82
N SER A 80 -8.87 -6.26 -7.30
CA SER A 80 -9.51 -5.19 -8.07
C SER A 80 -8.59 -4.65 -9.17
N GLN A 81 -7.30 -4.49 -8.85
CA GLN A 81 -6.29 -4.00 -9.78
C GLN A 81 -6.04 -4.95 -10.96
N VAL A 82 -5.96 -6.26 -10.68
CA VAL A 82 -5.81 -7.30 -11.72
C VAL A 82 -7.02 -7.30 -12.66
N ARG A 83 -8.23 -7.21 -12.13
CA ARG A 83 -9.45 -7.10 -12.97
C ARG A 83 -9.42 -5.85 -13.84
N ALA A 84 -9.01 -4.71 -13.31
CA ALA A 84 -8.92 -3.47 -14.08
C ALA A 84 -7.89 -3.55 -15.22
N ARG A 85 -6.77 -4.27 -15.03
CA ARG A 85 -5.75 -4.49 -16.07
C ARG A 85 -6.19 -5.51 -17.13
N GLY A 86 -6.92 -6.57 -16.72
CA GLY A 86 -7.39 -7.63 -17.63
C GLY A 86 -8.52 -7.23 -18.59
N VAL A 87 -9.26 -6.15 -18.29
CA VAL A 87 -10.34 -5.65 -19.17
C VAL A 87 -9.81 -4.92 -20.41
N VAL A 88 -8.51 -4.58 -20.47
CA VAL A 88 -7.90 -3.85 -21.60
C VAL A 88 -7.45 -4.79 -22.75
N SER A 89 -7.67 -6.10 -22.65
CA SER A 89 -7.23 -7.10 -23.65
C SER A 89 -8.38 -7.85 -24.36
N GLY A 90 -9.61 -7.33 -24.33
CA GLY A 90 -10.78 -7.92 -24.98
C GLY A 90 -11.28 -7.12 -26.17
#